data_AF-A0A662VAM0-F1
#
_entry.id   AF-A0A662VAM0-F1
#
_cell.length_a   1.000
_cell.length_b   1.000
_cell.length_c   1.000
_cell.angle_alpha   90.00
_cell.angle_beta   90.00
_cell.angle_gamma   90.00
#
_symmetry.space_group_name_H-M   'P 1'
#
loop_
_entity.id
_entity.type
_entity.pdbx_description
1 polymer ?
#
loop_
_entity_poly.entity_id
_entity_poly.type
_entity_poly.pdbx_seq_one_letter_code
_entity_poly.pdbx_strand_id
1 'polypeptide(L)'
;MTEDIARLADFARRLHIYISTLASGFSFFTFGMVVIALILIADCVTYGMGTMVKNIAIAVAIVSSVVISVFAVYAVVLRARGAREAGVKGWWFMVTFGAPFTLMYSLGPRFLPRYVMPTVWFLCLGIAFLLSHPIYERPLIRKGVMVAKPFLISGTLMLASYPLILYMSYIHIPEGRVGLVESFASGMTLLVYYIAGAYSLYKANELFK
;
A
#
# COMPACT_ATOMS: atom_id res chain seq x y z
N MET A 1 -41.39 18.93 1.10
CA MET A 1 -41.47 17.45 1.03
C MET A 1 -40.58 16.84 -0.05
N THR A 2 -40.78 17.14 -1.35
CA THR A 2 -39.88 16.66 -2.42
C THR A 2 -38.46 17.20 -2.30
N GLU A 3 -38.32 18.47 -1.89
CA GLU A 3 -37.03 19.12 -1.66
C GLU A 3 -36.29 18.54 -0.44
N ASP A 4 -37.01 18.18 0.63
CA ASP A 4 -36.43 17.55 1.82
C ASP A 4 -35.95 16.12 1.54
N ILE A 5 -36.71 15.37 0.74
CA ILE A 5 -36.35 14.01 0.29
C ILE A 5 -35.12 14.07 -0.62
N ALA A 6 -35.03 15.06 -1.52
CA ALA A 6 -33.87 15.25 -2.38
C ALA A 6 -32.60 15.61 -1.57
N ARG A 7 -32.71 16.52 -0.59
CA ARG A 7 -31.60 16.86 0.32
C ARG A 7 -31.15 15.66 1.14
N LEU A 8 -32.08 14.85 1.63
CA LEU A 8 -31.77 13.63 2.39
C LEU A 8 -31.06 12.58 1.50
N ALA A 9 -31.52 12.41 0.26
CA ALA A 9 -30.89 11.50 -0.70
C ALA A 9 -29.47 11.95 -1.08
N ASP A 10 -29.25 13.24 -1.29
CA ASP A 10 -27.92 13.79 -1.55
C ASP A 10 -26.99 13.65 -0.35
N PHE A 11 -27.49 13.86 0.86
CA PHE A 11 -26.73 13.64 2.09
C PHE A 11 -26.32 12.17 2.24
N ALA A 12 -27.26 11.23 2.06
CA ALA A 12 -26.99 9.80 2.13
C ALA A 12 -25.95 9.36 1.08
N ARG A 13 -26.02 9.91 -0.14
CA ARG A 13 -25.01 9.68 -1.19
C ARG A 13 -23.64 10.18 -0.78
N ARG A 14 -23.53 11.43 -0.30
CA ARG A 14 -22.26 12.01 0.16
C ARG A 14 -21.67 11.21 1.32
N LEU A 15 -22.50 10.78 2.27
CA LEU A 15 -22.10 9.95 3.42
C LEU A 15 -21.55 8.59 2.97
N HIS A 16 -22.20 7.93 2.02
CA HIS A 16 -21.69 6.67 1.47
C HIS A 16 -20.32 6.84 0.81
N ILE A 17 -20.14 7.90 0.01
CA ILE A 17 -18.86 8.21 -0.64
C ILE A 17 -17.79 8.56 0.41
N TYR A 18 -18.17 9.28 1.46
CA TYR A 18 -17.30 9.65 2.58
C TYR A 18 -16.78 8.43 3.32
N ILE A 19 -17.67 7.56 3.81
CA ILE A 19 -17.31 6.29 4.47
C ILE A 19 -16.42 5.47 3.55
N SER A 20 -16.73 5.49 2.25
CA SER A 20 -15.97 4.73 1.28
C SER A 20 -14.54 5.23 1.12
N THR A 21 -14.38 6.54 1.05
CA THR A 21 -13.08 7.20 0.90
C THR A 21 -12.26 7.11 2.19
N LEU A 22 -12.91 7.24 3.35
CA LEU A 22 -12.32 6.99 4.68
C LEU A 22 -11.77 5.58 4.80
N ALA A 23 -12.54 4.57 4.42
CA ALA A 23 -12.13 3.17 4.46
C ALA A 23 -10.84 2.94 3.65
N SER A 24 -10.72 3.61 2.49
CA SER A 24 -9.49 3.55 1.70
C SER A 24 -8.31 4.20 2.43
N GLY A 25 -8.51 5.39 3.02
CA GLY A 25 -7.45 6.07 3.79
C GLY A 25 -6.98 5.24 5.00
N PHE A 26 -7.93 4.68 5.75
CA PHE A 26 -7.62 3.80 6.88
C PHE A 26 -6.87 2.55 6.44
N SER A 27 -7.26 1.94 5.32
CA SER A 27 -6.55 0.79 4.76
C SER A 27 -5.09 1.12 4.47
N PHE A 28 -4.80 2.29 3.89
CA PHE A 28 -3.41 2.72 3.68
C PHE A 28 -2.67 2.88 5.00
N PHE A 29 -3.22 3.58 6.00
CA PHE A 29 -2.57 3.68 7.30
C PHE A 29 -2.29 2.30 7.92
N THR A 30 -3.30 1.44 7.99
CA THR A 30 -3.16 0.10 8.59
C THR A 30 -2.13 -0.74 7.86
N PHE A 31 -2.21 -0.85 6.54
CA PHE A 31 -1.24 -1.65 5.78
C PHE A 31 0.18 -1.10 5.93
N GLY A 32 0.37 0.22 5.77
CA GLY A 32 1.69 0.84 5.90
C GLY A 32 2.30 0.60 7.28
N MET A 33 1.54 0.86 8.34
CA MET A 33 2.01 0.71 9.72
C MET A 33 2.26 -0.75 10.09
N VAL A 34 1.31 -1.66 9.82
CA VAL A 34 1.41 -3.07 10.24
C VAL A 34 2.51 -3.80 9.48
N VAL A 35 2.59 -3.63 8.15
CA VAL A 35 3.58 -4.32 7.32
C VAL A 35 4.99 -3.87 7.72
N ILE A 36 5.23 -2.56 7.78
CA ILE A 36 6.57 -2.05 8.08
C ILE A 36 6.95 -2.32 9.54
N ALA A 37 6.03 -2.19 10.50
CA ALA A 37 6.34 -2.50 11.90
C ALA A 37 6.75 -3.96 12.08
N LEU A 38 6.02 -4.91 11.48
CA LEU A 38 6.35 -6.33 11.62
C LEU A 38 7.66 -6.70 10.92
N ILE A 39 7.98 -6.08 9.77
CA ILE A 39 9.27 -6.26 9.11
C ILE A 39 10.41 -5.74 9.99
N LEU A 40 10.27 -4.54 10.57
CA LEU A 40 11.29 -3.96 11.45
C LEU A 40 11.48 -4.78 12.74
N ILE A 41 10.39 -5.30 13.31
CA ILE A 41 10.45 -6.20 14.48
C ILE A 41 11.16 -7.49 14.10
N ALA A 42 10.84 -8.10 12.96
CA ALA A 42 11.49 -9.32 12.49
C ALA A 42 12.99 -9.11 12.25
N ASP A 43 13.37 -7.98 11.64
CA ASP A 43 14.77 -7.63 11.40
C ASP A 43 15.54 -7.44 12.72
N CYS A 44 14.92 -6.77 13.70
CA CYS A 44 15.49 -6.57 15.03
C CYS A 44 15.66 -7.88 15.81
N VAL A 45 14.63 -8.72 15.84
CA VAL A 45 14.64 -10.00 16.60
C VAL A 45 15.63 -11.00 16.00
N THR A 46 15.84 -10.98 14.69
CA THR A 46 16.76 -11.89 14.01
C THR A 46 18.17 -11.33 13.83
N TYR A 47 18.47 -10.19 14.45
CA TYR A 47 19.79 -9.58 14.38
C TYR A 47 20.87 -10.55 14.90
N GLY A 48 21.85 -10.86 14.05
CA GLY A 48 22.94 -11.81 14.37
C GLY A 48 22.59 -13.30 14.26
N MET A 49 21.35 -13.67 13.93
CA MET A 49 20.89 -15.07 13.86
C MET A 49 21.13 -15.78 12.51
N GLY A 50 21.89 -15.15 11.60
CA GLY A 50 22.15 -15.65 10.26
C GLY A 50 21.04 -15.35 9.24
N THR A 51 21.38 -15.42 7.95
CA THR A 51 20.53 -14.96 6.85
C THR A 51 19.27 -15.82 6.65
N MET A 52 19.36 -17.13 6.86
CA MET A 52 18.23 -18.04 6.69
C MET A 52 17.10 -17.75 7.71
N VAL A 53 17.47 -17.57 8.98
CA VAL A 53 16.52 -17.26 10.06
C VAL A 53 15.86 -15.89 9.83
N LYS A 54 16.66 -14.88 9.47
CA LYS A 54 16.16 -13.55 9.09
C LYS A 54 15.14 -13.63 7.95
N ASN A 55 15.45 -14.35 6.87
CA ASN A 55 14.55 -14.46 5.72
C ASN A 55 13.23 -15.16 6.08
N ILE A 56 13.27 -16.21 6.91
CA ILE A 56 12.06 -16.90 7.39
C ILE A 56 11.22 -15.95 8.26
N ALA A 57 11.84 -15.23 9.19
CA ALA A 57 11.13 -14.29 10.06
C ALA A 57 10.46 -13.16 9.26
N ILE A 58 11.16 -12.60 8.25
CA ILE A 58 10.59 -11.59 7.35
C ILE A 58 9.42 -12.17 6.55
N ALA A 59 9.53 -13.39 6.04
CA ALA A 59 8.43 -14.04 5.33
C ALA A 59 7.19 -14.23 6.23
N VAL A 60 7.40 -14.67 7.47
CA VAL A 60 6.32 -14.79 8.47
C VAL A 60 5.71 -13.42 8.81
N ALA A 61 6.54 -12.38 8.97
CA ALA A 61 6.09 -11.02 9.20
C ALA A 61 5.22 -10.51 8.05
N ILE A 62 5.61 -10.76 6.79
CA ILE A 62 4.80 -10.38 5.62
C ILE A 62 3.45 -11.11 5.64
N VAL A 63 3.44 -12.43 5.81
CA VAL A 63 2.18 -13.21 5.81
C VAL A 63 1.25 -12.78 6.94
N SER A 64 1.78 -12.65 8.16
CA SER A 64 1.01 -12.20 9.32
C SER A 64 0.50 -10.76 9.15
N SER A 65 1.30 -9.87 8.55
CA SER A 65 0.88 -8.49 8.27
C SER A 65 -0.31 -8.42 7.32
N VAL A 66 -0.36 -9.29 6.31
CA VAL A 66 -1.50 -9.38 5.39
C VAL A 66 -2.75 -9.84 6.13
N VAL A 67 -2.64 -10.88 6.96
CA VAL A 67 -3.78 -11.39 7.75
C VAL A 67 -4.30 -10.32 8.71
N ILE A 68 -3.43 -9.66 9.45
CA ILE A 68 -3.79 -8.59 10.40
C ILE A 68 -4.42 -7.41 9.66
N SER A 69 -3.83 -6.97 8.55
CA SER A 69 -4.34 -5.83 7.78
C SER A 69 -5.71 -6.13 7.17
N VAL A 70 -5.89 -7.34 6.60
CA VAL A 70 -7.20 -7.78 6.09
C VAL A 70 -8.22 -7.83 7.22
N PHE A 71 -7.86 -8.39 8.38
CA PHE A 71 -8.77 -8.45 9.52
C PHE A 71 -9.14 -7.06 10.06
N ALA A 72 -8.17 -6.15 10.20
CA ALA A 72 -8.39 -4.80 10.67
C ALA A 72 -9.27 -3.99 9.69
N VAL A 73 -8.99 -4.09 8.38
CA VAL A 73 -9.83 -3.47 7.35
C VAL A 73 -11.21 -4.12 7.34
N TYR A 74 -11.33 -5.44 7.45
CA TYR A 74 -12.61 -6.13 7.53
C TYR A 74 -13.42 -5.65 8.74
N ALA A 75 -12.83 -5.62 9.93
CA ALA A 75 -13.49 -5.20 11.17
C ALA A 75 -14.00 -3.74 11.12
N VAL A 76 -13.24 -2.85 10.49
CA VAL A 76 -13.58 -1.41 10.40
C VAL A 76 -14.53 -1.13 9.22
N VAL A 77 -14.33 -1.77 8.07
CA VAL A 77 -15.04 -1.43 6.82
C VAL A 77 -16.34 -2.20 6.63
N LEU A 78 -16.43 -3.47 7.01
CA LEU A 78 -17.67 -4.25 6.84
C LEU A 78 -18.76 -3.90 7.82
N ARG A 79 -18.40 -3.51 9.05
CA ARG A 79 -19.35 -2.91 9.99
C ARG A 79 -19.94 -1.60 9.45
N ALA A 80 -19.20 -0.88 8.59
CA ALA A 80 -19.63 0.41 8.05
C ALA A 80 -20.36 0.32 6.70
N ARG A 81 -20.14 -0.72 5.87
CA ARG A 81 -20.61 -0.74 4.47
C ARG A 81 -21.71 -1.73 4.09
N GLY A 82 -21.95 -2.80 4.85
CA GLY A 82 -22.88 -3.87 4.42
C GLY A 82 -22.34 -4.61 3.18
N ALA A 83 -21.89 -5.84 3.37
CA ALA A 83 -21.17 -6.62 2.37
C ALA A 83 -21.98 -6.88 1.09
N ARG A 84 -21.54 -6.45 -0.11
CA ARG A 84 -22.05 -7.07 -1.35
C ARG A 84 -21.22 -7.07 -2.64
N GLU A 85 -20.02 -6.49 -2.73
CA GLU A 85 -19.29 -6.43 -4.03
C GLU A 85 -17.83 -6.94 -4.03
N ALA A 86 -17.55 -8.11 -3.44
CA ALA A 86 -16.16 -8.61 -3.30
C ALA A 86 -15.74 -9.78 -4.22
N GLY A 87 -16.58 -10.27 -5.15
CA GLY A 87 -16.39 -11.61 -5.74
C GLY A 87 -15.41 -11.78 -6.91
N VAL A 88 -15.23 -10.78 -7.80
CA VAL A 88 -14.46 -10.96 -9.06
C VAL A 88 -13.21 -10.10 -9.12
N LYS A 89 -13.15 -9.09 -8.25
CA LYS A 89 -12.06 -8.12 -8.18
C LYS A 89 -10.86 -8.61 -7.35
N GLY A 90 -10.94 -9.74 -6.64
CA GLY A 90 -9.80 -10.25 -5.85
C GLY A 90 -8.64 -10.78 -6.70
N TRP A 91 -8.94 -11.50 -7.79
CA TRP A 91 -7.92 -12.13 -8.64
C TRP A 91 -7.01 -11.10 -9.34
N TRP A 92 -7.62 -10.09 -9.96
CA TRP A 92 -6.86 -9.01 -10.61
C TRP A 92 -5.96 -8.25 -9.65
N PHE A 93 -6.24 -8.29 -8.34
CA PHE A 93 -5.53 -7.55 -7.31
C PHE A 93 -4.28 -8.33 -6.93
N MET A 94 -4.44 -9.65 -6.80
CA MET A 94 -3.33 -10.57 -6.67
C MET A 94 -2.40 -10.50 -7.89
N VAL A 95 -2.95 -10.36 -9.10
CA VAL A 95 -2.12 -10.21 -10.31
C VAL A 95 -1.40 -8.86 -10.35
N THR A 96 -2.07 -7.74 -10.06
CA THR A 96 -1.42 -6.41 -10.09
C THR A 96 -0.34 -6.24 -9.02
N PHE A 97 -0.53 -6.84 -7.84
CA PHE A 97 0.49 -6.83 -6.79
C PHE A 97 1.54 -7.92 -6.97
N GLY A 98 1.16 -9.11 -7.42
CA GLY A 98 2.07 -10.25 -7.56
C GLY A 98 2.98 -10.12 -8.77
N ALA A 99 2.46 -9.71 -9.93
CA ALA A 99 3.22 -9.72 -11.18
C ALA A 99 4.51 -8.88 -11.13
N PRO A 100 4.54 -7.64 -10.61
CA PRO A 100 5.78 -6.87 -10.51
C PRO A 100 6.84 -7.57 -9.65
N PHE A 101 6.43 -8.17 -8.53
CA PHE A 101 7.32 -8.90 -7.64
C PHE A 101 7.82 -10.19 -8.30
N THR A 102 6.93 -11.01 -8.86
CA THR A 102 7.32 -12.24 -9.55
C THR A 102 8.30 -11.96 -10.69
N LEU A 103 8.04 -10.95 -11.51
CA LEU A 103 8.89 -10.59 -12.64
C LEU A 103 10.27 -10.09 -12.17
N MET A 104 10.31 -9.19 -11.18
CA MET A 104 11.56 -8.63 -10.70
C MET A 104 12.39 -9.63 -9.89
N TYR A 105 11.79 -10.52 -9.10
CA TYR A 105 12.55 -11.53 -8.36
C TYR A 105 12.95 -12.75 -9.20
N SER A 106 12.26 -13.03 -10.32
CA SER A 106 12.66 -14.10 -11.25
C SER A 106 13.75 -13.68 -12.25
N LEU A 107 13.66 -12.44 -12.76
CA LEU A 107 14.59 -11.92 -13.76
C LEU A 107 15.69 -11.06 -13.13
N GLY A 108 15.39 -10.32 -12.06
CA GLY A 108 16.30 -9.37 -11.41
C GLY A 108 17.66 -9.94 -11.03
N PRO A 109 17.78 -11.14 -10.42
CA PRO A 109 19.08 -11.71 -10.10
C PRO A 109 20.01 -11.90 -11.31
N ARG A 110 19.46 -12.00 -12.52
CA ARG A 110 20.22 -12.18 -13.77
C ARG A 110 20.56 -10.87 -14.47
N PHE A 111 19.70 -9.86 -14.36
CA PHE A 111 19.79 -8.62 -15.16
C PHE A 111 20.08 -7.36 -14.34
N LEU A 112 19.85 -7.38 -13.03
CA LEU A 112 20.04 -6.23 -12.16
C LEU A 112 21.33 -6.35 -11.33
N PRO A 113 22.02 -5.24 -11.08
CA PRO A 113 23.16 -5.21 -10.18
C PRO A 113 22.78 -5.67 -8.77
N ARG A 114 23.70 -6.35 -8.07
CA ARG A 114 23.45 -6.89 -6.72
C ARG A 114 23.01 -5.84 -5.71
N TYR A 115 23.45 -4.60 -5.84
CA TYR A 115 23.05 -3.50 -4.96
C TYR A 115 21.61 -3.02 -5.17
N VAL A 116 20.93 -3.44 -6.25
CA VAL A 116 19.52 -3.09 -6.50
C VAL A 116 18.57 -4.08 -5.82
N MET A 117 18.98 -5.35 -5.69
CA MET A 117 18.11 -6.42 -5.22
C MET A 117 17.52 -6.19 -3.82
N PRO A 118 18.24 -5.66 -2.82
CA PRO A 118 17.67 -5.41 -1.49
C PRO A 118 16.56 -4.36 -1.47
N THR A 119 16.48 -3.47 -2.47
CA THR A 119 15.52 -2.36 -2.52
C THR A 119 14.52 -2.46 -3.67
N VAL A 120 14.62 -3.50 -4.51
CA VAL A 120 13.74 -3.69 -5.67
C VAL A 120 12.28 -3.86 -5.29
N TRP A 121 11.99 -4.35 -4.07
CA TRP A 121 10.62 -4.46 -3.55
C TRP A 121 9.91 -3.10 -3.48
N PHE A 122 10.63 -2.01 -3.22
CA PHE A 122 10.06 -0.66 -3.16
C PHE A 122 9.58 -0.22 -4.55
N LEU A 123 10.39 -0.48 -5.58
CA LEU A 123 10.01 -0.26 -6.98
C LEU A 123 8.80 -1.10 -7.37
N CYS A 124 8.81 -2.39 -7.02
CA CYS A 124 7.71 -3.30 -7.30
C CYS A 124 6.41 -2.82 -6.67
N LEU A 125 6.45 -2.31 -5.43
CA LEU A 125 5.30 -1.75 -4.75
C LEU A 125 4.77 -0.50 -5.46
N GLY A 126 5.66 0.40 -5.89
CA GLY A 126 5.29 1.59 -6.66
C GLY A 126 4.59 1.25 -7.98
N ILE A 127 5.12 0.26 -8.72
CA ILE A 127 4.49 -0.25 -9.96
C ILE A 127 3.14 -0.90 -9.65
N ALA A 128 3.06 -1.74 -8.62
CA ALA A 128 1.83 -2.40 -8.21
C ALA A 128 0.72 -1.39 -7.90
N PHE A 129 1.04 -0.30 -7.19
CA PHE A 129 0.11 0.78 -6.93
C PHE A 129 -0.33 1.53 -8.19
N LEU A 130 0.59 1.83 -9.10
CA LEU A 130 0.24 2.46 -10.37
C LEU A 130 -0.65 1.57 -11.24
N LEU A 131 -0.40 0.26 -11.29
CA LEU A 131 -1.25 -0.69 -12.01
C LEU A 131 -2.62 -0.86 -11.33
N SER A 132 -2.67 -0.74 -10.01
CA SER A 132 -3.92 -0.80 -9.26
C SER A 132 -4.82 0.42 -9.53
N HIS A 133 -4.25 1.57 -9.93
CA HIS A 133 -5.03 2.75 -10.26
C HIS A 133 -6.06 2.52 -11.39
N PRO A 134 -5.68 2.14 -12.62
CA PRO A 134 -6.64 1.93 -13.71
C PRO A 134 -7.59 0.76 -13.48
N ILE A 135 -7.18 -0.27 -12.72
CA ILE A 135 -7.95 -1.51 -12.53
C ILE A 135 -8.95 -1.41 -11.37
N TYR A 136 -8.59 -0.76 -10.26
CA TYR A 136 -9.41 -0.68 -9.05
C TYR A 136 -9.93 0.71 -8.78
N GLU A 137 -9.02 1.67 -8.69
CA GLU A 137 -9.31 3.02 -8.21
C GLU A 137 -10.15 3.80 -9.21
N ARG A 138 -9.74 3.83 -10.49
CA ARG A 138 -10.42 4.58 -11.55
C ARG A 138 -11.87 4.11 -11.78
N PRO A 139 -12.19 2.80 -11.79
CA PRO A 139 -13.58 2.34 -11.86
C PRO A 139 -14.42 2.74 -10.65
N LEU A 140 -13.87 2.71 -9.43
CA LEU A 140 -14.58 3.14 -8.22
C LEU A 140 -14.91 4.63 -8.25
N ILE A 141 -13.98 5.45 -8.77
CA ILE A 141 -14.19 6.88 -8.95
C ILE A 141 -15.24 7.15 -10.03
N ARG A 142 -15.17 6.46 -11.17
CA ARG A 142 -16.15 6.61 -12.26
C ARG A 142 -17.57 6.23 -11.83
N LYS A 143 -17.71 5.24 -10.95
CA LYS A 143 -19.00 4.85 -10.36
C LYS A 143 -19.47 5.79 -9.25
N GLY A 144 -18.69 6.82 -8.91
CA GLY A 144 -19.01 7.74 -7.83
C GLY A 144 -19.04 7.07 -6.46
N VAL A 145 -18.25 6.00 -6.26
CA VAL A 145 -18.15 5.27 -4.98
C VAL A 145 -17.01 5.84 -4.12
N MET A 146 -15.99 6.45 -4.73
CA MET A 146 -14.83 7.01 -4.05
C MET A 146 -14.36 8.27 -4.78
N VAL A 147 -13.75 9.22 -4.06
CA VAL A 147 -13.24 10.47 -4.65
C VAL A 147 -11.71 10.58 -4.59
N ALA A 148 -11.09 9.97 -3.58
CA ALA A 148 -9.63 9.97 -3.46
C ALA A 148 -8.95 9.08 -4.50
N LYS A 149 -7.63 9.26 -4.65
CA LYS A 149 -6.74 8.53 -5.56
C LYS A 149 -5.45 8.04 -4.86
N PRO A 150 -5.55 7.36 -3.70
CA PRO A 150 -4.37 6.96 -2.93
C PRO A 150 -3.43 6.02 -3.67
N PHE A 151 -3.90 5.12 -4.55
CA PHE A 151 -3.03 4.23 -5.33
C PHE A 151 -2.20 4.99 -6.36
N LEU A 152 -2.82 5.92 -7.10
CA LEU A 152 -2.09 6.76 -8.04
C LEU A 152 -1.03 7.61 -7.33
N ILE A 153 -1.40 8.25 -6.22
CA ILE A 153 -0.49 9.14 -5.47
C ILE A 153 0.67 8.33 -4.90
N SER A 154 0.39 7.22 -4.21
CA SER A 154 1.42 6.39 -3.62
C SER A 154 2.36 5.82 -4.67
N GLY A 155 1.84 5.24 -5.74
CA GLY A 155 2.66 4.70 -6.82
C GLY A 155 3.54 5.77 -7.49
N THR A 156 2.99 6.97 -7.74
CA THR A 156 3.78 8.08 -8.31
C THR A 156 4.88 8.54 -7.37
N LEU A 157 4.58 8.72 -6.07
CA LEU A 157 5.58 9.14 -5.08
C LEU A 157 6.68 8.09 -4.89
N MET A 158 6.33 6.80 -4.89
CA MET A 158 7.33 5.73 -4.81
C MET A 158 8.23 5.72 -6.05
N LEU A 159 7.67 5.81 -7.26
CA LEU A 159 8.50 5.86 -8.47
C LEU A 159 9.38 7.11 -8.51
N ALA A 160 8.85 8.28 -8.12
CA ALA A 160 9.60 9.53 -8.10
C ALA A 160 10.73 9.52 -7.05
N SER A 161 10.55 8.81 -5.94
CA SER A 161 11.55 8.69 -4.88
C SER A 161 12.52 7.51 -5.07
N TYR A 162 12.24 6.58 -5.99
CA TYR A 162 13.10 5.42 -6.21
C TYR A 162 14.54 5.76 -6.66
N PRO A 163 14.80 6.78 -7.51
CA PRO A 163 16.17 7.19 -7.83
C PRO A 163 17.01 7.54 -6.60
N LEU A 164 16.39 8.12 -5.56
CA LEU A 164 17.07 8.42 -4.30
C LEU A 164 17.45 7.13 -3.54
N ILE A 165 16.55 6.14 -3.52
CA ILE A 165 16.84 4.83 -2.93
C ILE A 165 17.94 4.11 -3.71
N LEU A 166 17.92 4.17 -5.03
CA LEU A 166 18.99 3.62 -5.88
C LEU A 166 20.33 4.29 -5.63
N TYR A 167 20.36 5.61 -5.47
CA TYR A 167 21.57 6.35 -5.11
C TYR A 167 22.11 5.89 -3.75
N MET A 168 21.25 5.77 -2.74
CA MET A 168 21.64 5.26 -1.43
C MET A 168 22.12 3.80 -1.49
N SER A 169 21.45 2.95 -2.26
CA SER A 169 21.84 1.57 -2.55
C SER A 169 23.24 1.49 -3.16
N TYR A 170 23.52 2.32 -4.16
CA TYR A 170 24.80 2.32 -4.88
C TYR A 170 25.97 2.65 -3.96
N ILE A 171 25.79 3.60 -3.04
CA ILE A 171 26.86 4.03 -2.12
C ILE A 171 27.05 3.05 -0.96
N HIS A 172 25.96 2.65 -0.30
CA HIS A 172 26.04 2.02 1.02
C HIS A 172 26.02 0.49 1.00
N ILE A 173 25.44 -0.13 -0.05
CA ILE A 173 25.40 -1.60 -0.13
C ILE A 173 26.78 -2.23 -0.37
N PRO A 174 27.66 -1.66 -1.21
CA PRO A 174 29.04 -2.15 -1.33
C PRO A 174 29.83 -2.09 -0.02
N GLU A 175 29.51 -1.15 0.87
CA GLU A 175 30.10 -1.02 2.21
C GLU A 175 29.51 -2.01 3.24
N GLY A 176 28.63 -2.92 2.81
CA GLY A 176 27.94 -3.87 3.68
C GLY A 176 26.79 -3.29 4.49
N ARG A 177 26.40 -2.02 4.26
CA ARG A 177 25.34 -1.32 5.02
C ARG A 177 23.94 -1.53 4.43
N VAL A 178 23.61 -2.78 4.08
CA VAL A 178 22.33 -3.14 3.44
C VAL A 178 21.13 -2.75 4.31
N GLY A 179 21.19 -3.04 5.62
CA GLY A 179 20.09 -2.76 6.55
C GLY A 179 19.76 -1.27 6.68
N LEU A 180 20.74 -0.38 6.50
CA LEU A 180 20.51 1.07 6.50
C LEU A 180 19.64 1.48 5.30
N VAL A 181 19.93 0.94 4.11
CA VAL A 181 19.18 1.25 2.89
C VAL A 181 17.78 0.63 2.93
N GLU A 182 17.65 -0.60 3.44
CA GLU A 182 16.36 -1.26 3.66
C GLU A 182 15.48 -0.49 4.66
N SER A 183 16.08 0.01 5.75
CA SER A 183 15.40 0.85 6.74
C SER A 183 14.97 2.19 6.13
N PHE A 184 15.82 2.81 5.32
CA PHE A 184 15.50 4.04 4.61
C PHE A 184 14.32 3.84 3.65
N ALA A 185 14.33 2.78 2.84
CA ALA A 185 13.23 2.44 1.94
C ALA A 185 11.93 2.14 2.70
N SER A 186 12.04 1.50 3.88
CA SER A 186 10.90 1.25 4.78
C SER A 186 10.31 2.56 5.34
N GLY A 187 11.16 3.49 5.77
CA GLY A 187 10.75 4.82 6.22
C GLY A 187 10.08 5.64 5.11
N MET A 188 10.63 5.61 3.90
CA MET A 188 10.02 6.23 2.72
C MET A 188 8.66 5.60 2.41
N THR A 189 8.52 4.29 2.58
CA THR A 189 7.24 3.60 2.39
C THR A 189 6.21 4.10 3.40
N LEU A 190 6.54 4.16 4.69
CA LEU A 190 5.66 4.72 5.71
C LEU A 190 5.21 6.14 5.39
N LEU A 191 6.14 7.00 4.96
CA LEU A 191 5.84 8.38 4.59
C LEU A 191 4.85 8.45 3.42
N VAL A 192 5.06 7.65 2.36
CA VAL A 192 4.16 7.62 1.21
C VAL A 192 2.76 7.13 1.61
N TYR A 193 2.67 6.06 2.40
CA TYR A 193 1.40 5.56 2.89
C TYR A 193 0.68 6.58 3.77
N TYR A 194 1.42 7.30 4.62
CA TYR A 194 0.86 8.38 5.43
C TYR A 194 0.27 9.50 4.56
N ILE A 195 1.02 9.98 3.56
CA ILE A 195 0.57 11.01 2.63
C ILE A 195 -0.70 10.56 1.88
N ALA A 196 -0.71 9.33 1.35
CA ALA A 196 -1.86 8.78 0.64
C ALA A 196 -3.09 8.62 1.54
N GLY A 197 -2.89 8.18 2.78
CA GLY A 197 -3.93 8.09 3.81
C GLY A 197 -4.51 9.47 4.16
N ALA A 198 -3.65 10.43 4.49
CA ALA A 198 -4.04 11.80 4.84
C ALA A 198 -4.76 12.51 3.68
N TYR A 199 -4.27 12.33 2.44
CA TYR A 199 -4.95 12.82 1.24
C TYR A 199 -6.37 12.26 1.11
N SER A 200 -6.55 10.97 1.40
CA SER A 200 -7.87 10.33 1.33
C SER A 200 -8.83 10.90 2.38
N LEU A 201 -8.35 11.14 3.61
CA LEU A 201 -9.14 11.80 4.65
C LEU A 201 -9.52 13.23 4.25
N TYR A 202 -8.57 14.00 3.72
CA TYR A 202 -8.81 15.37 3.25
C TYR A 202 -9.87 15.40 2.15
N LYS A 203 -9.76 14.53 1.13
CA LYS A 203 -10.74 14.42 0.04
C LYS A 203 -12.10 13.94 0.50
N ALA A 204 -12.17 13.08 1.51
CA ALA A 204 -13.44 12.71 2.11
C ALA A 204 -14.12 13.93 2.76
N ASN A 205 -13.36 14.74 3.52
CA ASN A 205 -13.89 15.90 4.22
C ASN A 205 -14.40 17.01 3.27
N GLU A 206 -13.82 17.16 2.08
CA GLU A 206 -14.30 18.11 1.06
C GLU A 206 -15.72 17.83 0.56
N LEU A 207 -16.30 16.64 0.80
CA LEU A 207 -17.68 16.32 0.39
C LEU A 207 -18.76 17.08 1.18
N PHE A 208 -18.41 17.59 2.36
CA PHE A 208 -19.32 18.26 3.28
C PHE A 208 -18.99 19.74 3.50
N LYS A 209 -18.02 20.28 2.75
CA LYS A 209 -17.82 21.71 2.60
C LYS A 209 -18.73 22.25 1.51
#